data_AF-A0A842UME8-F1
#
_entry.id   AF-A0A842UME8-F1
#
_cell.length_a   1.000
_cell.length_b   1.000
_cell.length_c   1.000
_cell.angle_alpha   90.00
_cell.angle_beta   90.00
_cell.angle_gamma   90.00
#
_symmetry.space_group_name_H-M   'P 1'
#
loop_
_entity.id
_entity.type
_entity.pdbx_description
1 polymer ?
#
loop_
_entity_poly.entity_id
_entity_poly.type
_entity_poly.pdbx_seq_one_letter_code
_entity_poly.pdbx_strand_id
1 'polypeptide(L)' 'LITAFLAMIAFIYWPPLQWIFHTSPLTVNEWLISVLVASSVILTVEAEKKYRKHVNQ' A
#
# COMPACT_ATOMS: atom_id res chain seq x y z
N LEU A 1 0.36 2.21 -13.59
CA LEU A 1 0.74 1.30 -12.48
C LEU A 1 2.24 1.07 -12.42
N ILE A 2 2.88 0.63 -13.51
CA ILE A 2 4.33 0.35 -13.55
C ILE A 2 5.15 1.58 -13.13
N THR A 3 4.90 2.77 -13.70
CA THR A 3 5.61 3.99 -13.34
C THR A 3 5.44 4.38 -11.87
N ALA A 4 4.22 4.24 -11.33
CA ALA A 4 3.95 4.54 -9.92
C ALA A 4 4.68 3.57 -8.99
N PHE A 5 4.74 2.29 -9.35
CA PHE A 5 5.47 1.28 -8.60
C PHE A 5 6.99 1.52 -8.63
N LEU A 6 7.54 1.82 -9.81
CA LEU A 6 8.96 2.16 -9.95
C LEU A 6 9.33 3.42 -9.17
N ALA A 7 8.48 4.45 -9.23
CA ALA A 7 8.64 5.64 -8.40
C ALA A 7 8.64 5.26 -6.92
N MET A 8 7.64 4.51 -6.44
CA MET A 8 7.57 4.08 -5.03
C MET A 8 8.85 3.35 -4.58
N ILE A 9 9.38 2.43 -5.38
CA ILE A 9 10.65 1.74 -5.07
C ILE A 9 11.82 2.73 -5.03
N ALA A 10 11.88 3.69 -5.98
CA ALA A 10 12.91 4.71 -5.99
C ALA A 10 12.87 5.59 -4.72
N PHE A 11 11.69 5.99 -4.26
CA PHE A 11 11.56 6.78 -3.01
C PHE A 11 12.04 6.03 -1.76
N ILE A 12 11.95 4.69 -1.75
CA ILE A 12 12.32 3.87 -0.59
C ILE A 12 13.80 3.47 -0.60
N TYR A 13 14.43 3.34 -1.78
CA TYR A 13 15.78 2.76 -1.90
C TYR A 13 16.81 3.62 -2.66
N TRP A 14 16.39 4.68 -3.36
CA TRP A 14 17.33 5.54 -4.11
C TRP A 14 17.87 6.66 -3.22
N PRO A 15 19.19 6.72 -2.93
CA PRO A 15 19.71 7.62 -1.88
C PRO A 15 19.43 9.13 -2.11
N PRO A 16 19.54 9.69 -3.35
CA PRO A 16 19.09 11.05 -3.62
C PRO A 16 17.64 11.34 -3.23
N LEU A 17 16.70 10.42 -3.50
CA LEU A 17 15.29 10.63 -3.16
C LEU A 17 15.05 10.41 -1.67
N GLN A 18 15.74 9.45 -1.05
CA GLN A 18 15.68 9.26 0.41
C GLN A 18 16.11 10.51 1.17
N TRP A 19 17.15 11.19 0.69
CA TRP A 19 17.61 12.44 1.29
C TRP A 19 16.59 13.58 1.13
N ILE A 20 16.01 13.75 -0.07
CA ILE A 20 15.01 14.81 -0.34
C ILE A 20 13.72 14.59 0.46
N PHE A 21 13.23 13.36 0.52
CA PHE A 21 11.96 13.01 1.16
C PHE A 21 12.13 12.52 2.60
N HIS A 22 13.35 12.53 3.12
CA HIS A 22 13.71 12.04 4.45
C HIS A 22 13.16 10.63 4.74
N THR A 23 13.18 9.75 3.75
CA THR A 23 12.73 8.37 3.91
C THR A 23 13.89 7.49 4.34
N SER A 24 13.55 6.38 5.01
CA SER A 24 14.50 5.34 5.39
C SER A 24 14.10 4.03 4.72
N PRO A 25 15.05 3.12 4.45
CA PRO A 25 14.73 1.82 3.88
C PRO A 25 13.85 1.03 4.85
N LEU A 26 12.74 0.52 4.35
CA LEU A 26 11.84 -0.32 5.14
C LEU A 26 12.45 -1.71 5.35
N THR A 27 12.36 -2.18 6.59
CA THR A 27 12.62 -3.57 6.96
C THR A 27 11.51 -4.49 6.46
N VAL A 28 11.81 -5.79 6.35
CA VAL A 28 10.82 -6.80 5.91
C VAL A 28 9.59 -6.83 6.83
N ASN A 29 9.76 -6.61 8.13
CA ASN A 29 8.64 -6.59 9.09
C ASN A 29 7.72 -5.39 8.85
N GLU A 30 8.28 -4.20 8.57
CA GLU A 30 7.49 -3.00 8.26
C GLU A 30 6.74 -3.14 6.94
N TRP A 31 7.34 -3.82 5.96
CA TRP A 31 6.67 -4.21 4.73
C TRP A 31 5.45 -5.10 4.99
N LEU A 32 5.60 -6.14 5.82
CA LEU A 32 4.50 -7.04 6.17
C LEU A 32 3.37 -6.29 6.88
N ILE A 33 3.69 -5.45 7.86
CA ILE A 33 2.69 -4.63 8.58
C ILE A 33 1.96 -3.72 7.60
N SER A 34 2.67 -3.04 6.69
CA SER A 34 2.08 -2.15 5.69
C SER A 34 1.09 -2.89 4.77
N VAL A 35 1.46 -4.08 4.30
CA VAL A 35 0.58 -4.91 3.46
C VAL A 35 -0.66 -5.36 4.24
N LEU A 36 -0.48 -5.81 5.49
CA LEU A 36 -1.59 -6.23 6.35
C LEU A 36 -2.59 -5.09 6.57
N VAL A 37 -2.10 -3.90 6.95
CA VAL A 37 -2.94 -2.72 7.17
C VAL A 37 -3.65 -2.31 5.87
N ALA A 38 -2.94 -2.24 4.74
CA ALA A 38 -3.54 -1.89 3.46
C ALA A 38 -4.63 -2.89 3.03
N SER A 39 -4.40 -4.19 3.26
CA SER A 39 -5.37 -5.24 2.94
C SER A 39 -6.67 -5.10 3.74
N SER A 40 -6.60 -4.64 5.00
CA SER A 40 -7.78 -4.46 5.85
C SER A 40 -8.80 -3.46 5.26
N VAL A 41 -8.31 -2.40 4.62
CA VAL A 41 -9.16 -1.39 3.97
C VAL A 41 -9.87 -1.99 2.76
N ILE A 42 -9.14 -2.74 1.92
CA ILE A 42 -9.72 -3.44 0.76
C ILE A 42 -10.79 -4.43 1.22
N LEU A 43 -10.48 -5.25 2.23
CA LEU A 43 -11.44 -6.22 2.79
C LEU A 43 -12.72 -5.54 3.29
N THR A 44 -12.59 -4.40 3.97
CA THR A 44 -13.73 -3.62 4.46
C THR A 44 -14.63 -3.17 3.31
N VAL A 45 -14.04 -2.58 2.27
CA VAL A 45 -14.78 -2.09 1.09
C VAL A 45 -15.42 -3.23 0.31
N GLU A 46 -14.72 -4.35 0.15
CA GLU A 46 -15.24 -5.52 -0.57
C GLU A 46 -16.37 -6.21 0.22
N ALA A 47 -16.27 -6.28 1.55
CA ALA A 47 -17.34 -6.78 2.40
C ALA A 47 -18.60 -5.90 2.28
N GLU A 48 -18.43 -4.58 2.28
CA GLU A 48 -19.52 -3.61 2.12
C GLU A 48 -20.18 -3.71 0.73
N LYS A 49 -19.39 -3.81 -0.35
CA LYS A 49 -19.90 -4.06 -1.71
C LYS A 49 -20.66 -5.38 -1.78
N LYS A 50 -20.14 -6.44 -1.15
CA LYS A 50 -20.79 -7.75 -1.10
C LYS A 50 -22.11 -7.65 -0.37
N TYR A 51 -22.16 -7.01 0.79
CA TYR A 51 -23.40 -6.81 1.55
C TYR A 51 -24.45 -6.04 0.73
N ARG A 52 -24.09 -4.90 0.13
CA ARG A 52 -24.98 -4.14 -0.76
C ARG A 52 -25.51 -4.98 -1.91
N LYS A 53 -24.65 -5.78 -2.56
CA LYS A 53 -25.06 -6.67 -3.65
C LYS A 53 -26.11 -7.69 -3.18
N HIS A 54 -25.99 -8.23 -1.96
CA HIS A 54 -26.96 -9.18 -1.43
C HIS A 54 -28.29 -8.53 -1.02
N VAL A 55 -28.28 -7.26 -0.62
CA VAL A 55 -29.50 -6.51 -0.23
C VAL A 55 -30.26 -5.95 -1.43
N ASN A 56 -29.56 -5.62 -2.52
CA ASN A 56 -30.14 -5.04 -3.74
C ASN A 56 -30.51 -6.10 -4.81
N GLN A 57 -30.39 -7.40 -4.47
CA GLN A 57 -30.91 -8.54 -5.23
C GLN A 57 -32.15 -9.07 -4.53
#